data_AF-A0A6L3APU4-F1
#
_entry.id   AF-A0A6L3APU4-F1
#
_cell.length_a   1.000
_cell.length_b   1.000
_cell.length_c   1.000
_cell.angle_alpha   90.00
_cell.angle_beta   90.00
_cell.angle_gamma   90.00
#
_symmetry.space_group_name_H-M   'P 1'
#
loop_
_entity.id
_entity.type
_entity.pdbx_description
1 polymer ?
#
loop_
_entity_poly.entity_id
_entity_poly.type
_entity_poly.pdbx_seq_one_letter_code
_entity_poly.pdbx_strand_id
1 'polypeptide(L)'
;MRRRCLMIKQIFIHAFCLTLLFVYTFAYPSKTFSDERKAISPPPDLSEQTQVCIICHKNYTPGIVEDWLRSRHSKTTPERALKKPALERRISSEIIPESLQTVAVGCYECHSQNPSAHKDNFEHFGFKINVIVSPNDCKICHSAEADQYSVSKKAYALDNLQKNPQYHSLVEAIVSTKEIQDDKIIHLNASDSAKAESCYACHGTRVTVLGMKKISSGMGDIYVPDLTNWPNQGVGRINPDESRGSCTSCHPRHSFSIEIARKPYTCSQCHIEPDVPAFNIYHESKHGNIFSSNQHEWNWNNVPWRVGKDFQAPTCATCHNSLIATPDSKVIVPRTHDFGARLWVRIFGLIYSHPQPKDGRTYSIKNKEGQSLPTSLTGELASEYLIDENEQMRRQTEMKKVCQGCHSTDWANKHFDRLNDTIVETDKMVSSATQLLLKAWKEGLADASNPFDEEIEHLWIRQWLFYANSVRYASAMEGPDYAAFKNGWWELTTTLNKIRDLIQTKRK
;
A
#
# COMPACT_ATOMS: atom_id res chain seq x y z
N MET A 1 15.34 79.16 46.78
CA MET A 1 14.01 78.86 47.35
C MET A 1 13.62 77.41 47.02
N ARG A 2 13.38 76.62 48.07
CA ARG A 2 12.71 75.30 48.22
C ARG A 2 12.40 74.40 46.99
N ARG A 3 12.92 73.14 47.11
CA ARG A 3 12.23 71.81 47.04
C ARG A 3 11.72 71.32 45.66
N ARG A 4 11.79 70.04 45.23
CA ARG A 4 11.87 68.73 45.93
C ARG A 4 12.14 67.57 44.91
N CYS A 5 12.84 66.51 45.37
CA CYS A 5 12.65 65.06 45.09
C CYS A 5 12.83 64.50 43.65
N LEU A 6 13.39 63.32 43.35
CA LEU A 6 13.84 62.15 44.14
C LEU A 6 14.76 61.24 43.24
N MET A 7 15.84 60.67 43.83
CA MET A 7 16.31 59.26 43.77
C MET A 7 16.58 58.53 42.42
N ILE A 8 17.59 57.67 42.14
CA ILE A 8 18.70 56.92 42.79
C ILE A 8 19.57 56.41 41.58
N LYS A 9 20.88 56.69 41.38
CA LYS A 9 22.18 56.21 41.94
C LYS A 9 22.52 54.70 41.78
N GLN A 10 23.46 54.36 40.87
CA GLN A 10 24.91 54.02 41.10
C GLN A 10 25.15 52.54 41.47
N ILE A 11 25.75 51.68 40.63
CA ILE A 11 27.20 51.46 40.38
C ILE A 11 28.06 51.60 41.65
N PHE A 12 28.70 50.51 42.11
CA PHE A 12 30.15 50.43 42.33
C PHE A 12 30.58 49.04 42.85
N ILE A 13 31.63 48.54 42.20
CA ILE A 13 32.55 47.48 42.61
C ILE A 13 33.35 47.98 43.83
N HIS A 14 33.70 47.13 44.81
CA HIS A 14 35.05 47.02 45.40
C HIS A 14 35.17 45.81 46.34
N ALA A 15 36.35 45.19 46.27
CA ALA A 15 36.80 43.97 46.92
C ALA A 15 36.96 44.10 48.44
N PHE A 16 36.81 42.99 49.18
CA PHE A 16 37.49 42.79 50.47
C PHE A 16 37.55 41.31 50.89
N CYS A 17 38.72 40.94 51.44
CA CYS A 17 39.05 39.83 52.33
C CYS A 17 39.16 38.37 51.84
N LEU A 18 40.43 37.99 51.70
CA LEU A 18 41.04 36.68 51.93
C LEU A 18 40.68 36.04 53.29
N THR A 19 40.94 34.72 53.35
CA THR A 19 41.08 33.81 54.50
C THR A 19 39.81 33.16 55.08
N LEU A 20 39.54 31.90 54.66
CA LEU A 20 39.37 30.74 55.55
C LEU A 20 39.20 29.47 54.71
N LEU A 21 40.32 28.81 54.45
CA LEU A 21 40.43 27.43 53.98
C LEU A 21 40.25 26.51 55.20
N PHE A 22 39.08 25.89 55.35
CA PHE A 22 38.90 24.71 56.21
C PHE A 22 37.77 23.82 55.68
N VAL A 23 38.20 22.71 55.06
CA VAL A 23 37.62 21.36 55.10
C VAL A 23 36.09 21.25 55.23
N TYR A 24 35.40 20.95 54.13
CA TYR A 24 34.29 20.00 54.12
C TYR A 24 34.23 19.28 52.77
N THR A 25 34.84 18.09 52.74
CA THR A 25 34.70 17.10 51.66
C THR A 25 33.29 16.54 51.67
N PHE A 26 32.43 16.98 50.75
CA PHE A 26 31.27 16.19 50.33
C PHE A 26 31.73 15.18 49.28
N ALA A 27 31.84 13.93 49.70
CA ALA A 27 31.98 12.79 48.81
C ALA A 27 30.68 12.65 47.99
N TYR A 28 30.69 13.16 46.75
CA TYR A 28 29.74 12.73 45.73
C TYR A 28 30.28 11.46 45.08
N PRO A 29 29.52 10.33 45.08
CA PRO A 29 29.93 9.17 44.31
C PRO A 29 29.86 9.54 42.82
N SER A 30 31.02 9.55 42.17
CA SER A 30 31.11 9.53 40.72
C SER A 30 30.45 8.25 40.22
N LYS A 31 29.17 8.34 39.85
CA LYS A 31 28.55 7.34 38.97
C LYS A 31 29.34 7.37 37.67
N THR A 32 30.25 6.42 37.52
CA THR A 32 30.78 6.02 36.23
C THR A 32 29.59 5.71 35.33
N PHE A 33 29.28 6.62 34.41
CA PHE A 33 28.42 6.30 33.27
C PHE A 33 29.17 5.23 32.49
N SER A 34 28.78 3.97 32.67
CA SER A 34 29.16 2.90 31.76
C SER A 34 28.51 3.24 30.42
N ASP A 35 29.31 3.80 29.52
CA ASP A 35 29.00 3.92 28.12
C ASP A 35 28.81 2.50 27.57
N GLU A 36 27.57 2.01 27.59
CA GLU A 36 27.15 0.82 26.86
C GLU A 36 27.24 1.13 25.36
N ARG A 37 28.46 1.15 24.84
CA ARG A 37 28.71 0.93 23.42
C ARG A 37 28.15 -0.45 23.10
N LYS A 38 26.92 -0.50 22.60
CA LYS A 38 26.34 -1.70 21.98
C LYS A 38 27.39 -2.28 21.05
N ALA A 39 27.92 -3.45 21.40
CA ALA A 39 28.88 -4.15 20.56
C ALA A 39 28.26 -4.31 19.17
N ILE A 40 28.83 -3.61 18.18
CA ILE A 40 28.41 -3.75 16.79
C ILE A 40 28.81 -5.16 16.38
N SER A 41 27.82 -6.02 16.14
CA SER A 41 28.07 -7.37 15.64
C SER A 41 28.89 -7.27 14.34
N PRO A 42 29.89 -8.14 14.13
CA PRO A 42 30.68 -8.12 12.89
C PRO A 42 29.75 -8.26 11.68
N PRO A 43 30.09 -7.68 10.51
CA PRO A 43 29.30 -7.86 9.30
C PRO A 43 29.04 -9.35 9.04
N PRO A 44 27.87 -9.73 8.52
CA PRO A 44 27.59 -11.12 8.19
C PRO A 44 28.52 -11.60 7.07
N ASP A 45 28.85 -12.89 7.11
CA ASP A 45 29.58 -13.52 6.01
C ASP A 45 28.69 -13.58 4.76
N LEU A 46 29.32 -13.53 3.58
CA LEU A 46 28.65 -13.72 2.30
C LEU A 46 28.96 -15.12 1.79
N SER A 47 27.98 -15.78 1.17
CA SER A 47 28.25 -17.03 0.46
C SER A 47 29.25 -16.83 -0.68
N GLU A 48 30.00 -17.86 -1.02
CA GLU A 48 30.96 -17.82 -2.14
C GLU A 48 30.26 -17.40 -3.44
N GLN A 49 29.04 -17.90 -3.67
CA GLN A 49 28.23 -17.58 -4.84
C GLN A 49 27.87 -16.10 -4.89
N THR A 50 27.35 -15.53 -3.79
CA THR A 50 27.04 -14.10 -3.73
C THR A 50 28.29 -13.22 -3.90
N GLN A 51 29.44 -13.64 -3.37
CA GLN A 51 30.70 -12.92 -3.60
C GLN A 51 31.04 -12.85 -5.09
N VAL A 52 30.92 -13.97 -5.82
CA VAL A 52 31.13 -14.00 -7.28
C VAL A 52 30.14 -13.10 -8.01
N CYS A 53 28.85 -13.16 -7.66
CA CYS A 53 27.83 -12.27 -8.23
C CYS A 53 28.22 -10.79 -8.07
N ILE A 54 28.64 -10.40 -6.86
CA ILE A 54 28.99 -9.01 -6.54
C ILE A 54 30.23 -8.55 -7.31
N ILE A 55 31.26 -9.39 -7.48
CA ILE A 55 32.48 -9.05 -8.22
C ILE A 55 32.13 -8.57 -9.63
N CYS A 56 31.21 -9.26 -10.31
CA CYS A 56 30.77 -8.90 -11.64
C CYS A 56 29.77 -7.72 -11.62
N HIS A 57 28.70 -7.83 -10.82
CA HIS A 57 27.60 -6.85 -10.82
C HIS A 57 27.97 -5.48 -10.27
N LYS A 58 29.07 -5.34 -9.52
CA LYS A 58 29.63 -4.02 -9.18
C LYS A 58 30.05 -3.22 -10.40
N ASN A 59 30.49 -3.89 -11.46
CA ASN A 59 30.96 -3.23 -12.69
C ASN A 59 29.82 -3.02 -13.68
N TYR A 60 28.89 -3.97 -13.80
CA TYR A 60 27.84 -3.94 -14.83
C TYR A 60 26.49 -3.39 -14.35
N THR A 61 26.17 -3.56 -13.06
CA THR A 61 24.94 -3.02 -12.46
C THR A 61 25.20 -2.44 -11.07
N PRO A 62 26.10 -1.43 -10.95
CA PRO A 62 26.53 -0.90 -9.64
C PRO A 62 25.36 -0.45 -8.76
N GLY A 63 24.32 0.14 -9.36
CA GLY A 63 23.12 0.57 -8.63
C GLY A 63 22.38 -0.57 -7.91
N ILE A 64 22.37 -1.79 -8.48
CA ILE A 64 21.76 -2.95 -7.82
C ILE A 64 22.55 -3.35 -6.58
N VAL A 65 23.89 -3.42 -6.70
CA VAL A 65 24.76 -3.82 -5.59
C VAL A 65 24.72 -2.78 -4.48
N GLU A 66 24.83 -1.50 -4.82
CA GLU A 66 24.80 -0.42 -3.83
C GLU A 66 23.44 -0.33 -3.10
N ASP A 67 22.34 -0.59 -3.79
CA ASP A 67 21.02 -0.61 -3.16
C ASP A 67 20.85 -1.84 -2.23
N TRP A 68 21.34 -3.01 -2.64
CA TRP A 68 21.39 -4.20 -1.76
C TRP A 68 22.28 -3.98 -0.54
N LEU A 69 23.46 -3.33 -0.66
CA LEU A 69 24.34 -3.00 0.46
C LEU A 69 23.66 -2.08 1.50
N ARG A 70 22.65 -1.30 1.09
CA ARG A 70 21.85 -0.49 2.01
C ARG A 70 20.77 -1.30 2.75
N SER A 71 20.36 -2.42 2.18
CA SER A 71 19.30 -3.28 2.73
C SER A 71 19.62 -3.85 4.11
N ARG A 72 18.59 -4.36 4.80
CA ARG A 72 18.79 -5.17 6.00
C ARG A 72 19.33 -6.56 5.66
N HIS A 73 18.96 -7.10 4.50
CA HIS A 73 19.35 -8.41 4.01
C HIS A 73 20.87 -8.57 3.85
N SER A 74 21.59 -7.51 3.49
CA SER A 74 23.06 -7.50 3.44
C SER A 74 23.74 -7.34 4.81
N LYS A 75 22.99 -7.05 5.87
CA LYS A 75 23.52 -6.66 7.20
C LYS A 75 23.18 -7.65 8.31
N THR A 76 22.42 -8.69 8.02
CA THR A 76 22.05 -9.73 8.99
C THR A 76 21.95 -11.08 8.30
N THR A 77 22.01 -12.14 9.10
CA THR A 77 21.72 -13.51 8.67
C THR A 77 20.36 -13.94 9.23
N PRO A 78 19.70 -14.96 8.66
CA PRO A 78 18.53 -15.59 9.25
C PRO A 78 18.74 -16.06 10.68
N GLU A 79 19.88 -16.69 10.99
CA GLU A 79 20.20 -17.15 12.35
C GLU A 79 20.25 -15.98 13.36
N ARG A 80 20.93 -14.88 13.00
CA ARG A 80 20.97 -13.66 13.84
C ARG A 80 19.59 -13.03 14.00
N ALA A 81 18.76 -13.08 12.94
CA ALA A 81 17.40 -12.57 12.98
C ALA A 81 16.50 -13.42 13.89
N LEU A 82 16.64 -14.76 13.87
CA LEU A 82 15.88 -15.68 14.71
C LEU A 82 16.16 -15.52 16.20
N LYS A 83 17.38 -15.10 16.58
CA LYS A 83 17.76 -14.81 17.98
C LYS A 83 17.13 -13.52 18.53
N LYS A 84 16.46 -12.70 17.71
CA LYS A 84 15.77 -11.49 18.19
C LYS A 84 14.49 -11.83 18.96
N PRO A 85 14.08 -11.00 19.93
CA PRO A 85 12.78 -11.13 20.57
C PRO A 85 11.66 -11.20 19.53
N ALA A 86 10.62 -12.01 19.78
CA ALA A 86 9.57 -12.31 18.80
C ALA A 86 8.94 -11.05 18.17
N LEU A 87 8.67 -10.00 18.96
CA LEU A 87 8.09 -8.74 18.47
C LEU A 87 9.06 -7.88 17.65
N GLU A 88 10.38 -8.06 17.82
CA GLU A 88 11.41 -7.34 17.05
C GLU A 88 11.83 -8.09 15.79
N ARG A 89 11.49 -9.37 15.71
CA ARG A 89 11.86 -10.28 14.63
C ARG A 89 11.22 -9.84 13.31
N ARG A 90 12.02 -9.90 12.23
CA ARG A 90 11.59 -9.62 10.85
C ARG A 90 11.78 -10.82 9.94
N ILE A 91 11.78 -11.99 10.54
CA ILE A 91 11.80 -13.31 9.90
C ILE A 91 10.68 -14.10 10.59
N SER A 92 9.91 -14.88 9.84
CA SER A 92 8.72 -15.55 10.37
C SER A 92 8.77 -17.06 10.21
N SER A 93 9.54 -17.58 9.25
CA SER A 93 9.83 -19.00 9.15
C SER A 93 10.72 -19.45 10.31
N GLU A 94 10.33 -20.53 10.99
CA GLU A 94 11.11 -21.11 12.09
C GLU A 94 12.21 -22.05 11.59
N ILE A 95 11.97 -22.69 10.44
CA ILE A 95 12.90 -23.62 9.79
C ILE A 95 13.43 -22.94 8.53
N ILE A 96 14.73 -22.67 8.54
CA ILE A 96 15.46 -22.08 7.41
C ILE A 96 16.49 -23.10 6.91
N PRO A 97 16.63 -23.34 5.59
CA PRO A 97 17.68 -24.21 5.06
C PRO A 97 19.06 -23.84 5.61
N GLU A 98 19.85 -24.84 6.01
CA GLU A 98 21.15 -24.65 6.65
C GLU A 98 22.08 -23.74 5.84
N SER A 99 22.07 -23.90 4.51
CA SER A 99 22.83 -23.09 3.56
C SER A 99 22.54 -21.58 3.61
N LEU A 100 21.38 -21.18 4.15
CA LEU A 100 20.99 -19.77 4.25
C LEU A 100 21.18 -19.19 5.66
N GLN A 101 21.35 -20.03 6.69
CA GLN A 101 21.25 -19.58 8.10
C GLN A 101 22.35 -18.62 8.51
N THR A 102 23.59 -18.89 8.09
CA THR A 102 24.81 -18.26 8.59
C THR A 102 25.37 -17.17 7.66
N VAL A 103 24.78 -16.99 6.47
CA VAL A 103 25.18 -15.97 5.50
C VAL A 103 24.17 -14.83 5.42
N ALA A 104 24.60 -13.68 4.92
CA ALA A 104 23.69 -12.61 4.54
C ALA A 104 22.75 -13.08 3.42
N VAL A 105 21.53 -12.52 3.34
CA VAL A 105 20.62 -12.79 2.23
C VAL A 105 21.12 -11.98 1.02
N GLY A 106 22.00 -12.58 0.24
CA GLY A 106 22.65 -12.01 -0.93
C GLY A 106 21.93 -12.28 -2.24
N CYS A 107 22.66 -12.06 -3.34
CA CYS A 107 22.15 -12.26 -4.70
C CYS A 107 21.72 -13.71 -4.91
N TYR A 108 22.60 -14.65 -4.59
CA TYR A 108 22.37 -16.08 -4.81
C TYR A 108 21.29 -16.61 -3.86
N GLU A 109 21.30 -16.18 -2.59
CA GLU A 109 20.32 -16.59 -1.57
C GLU A 109 18.86 -16.25 -1.95
N CYS A 110 18.63 -15.28 -2.85
CA CYS A 110 17.31 -15.02 -3.42
C CYS A 110 17.13 -15.61 -4.82
N HIS A 111 18.07 -15.39 -5.73
CA HIS A 111 17.88 -15.73 -7.14
C HIS A 111 18.05 -17.22 -7.44
N SER A 112 18.64 -18.03 -6.56
CA SER A 112 18.80 -19.48 -6.79
C SER A 112 17.70 -20.33 -6.16
N GLN A 113 16.67 -19.72 -5.59
CA GLN A 113 15.67 -20.44 -4.80
C GLN A 113 14.67 -21.17 -5.70
N ASN A 114 14.19 -22.32 -5.23
CA ASN A 114 13.16 -23.14 -5.91
C ASN A 114 13.36 -23.35 -7.43
N PRO A 115 14.58 -23.66 -7.93
CA PRO A 115 14.89 -23.57 -9.36
C PRO A 115 14.00 -24.45 -10.25
N SER A 116 13.52 -25.59 -9.75
CA SER A 116 12.62 -26.48 -10.48
C SER A 116 11.19 -25.94 -10.62
N ALA A 117 10.77 -25.00 -9.78
CA ALA A 117 9.46 -24.36 -9.86
C ALA A 117 9.46 -23.16 -10.82
N HIS A 118 10.64 -22.57 -11.07
CA HIS A 118 10.79 -21.37 -11.88
C HIS A 118 10.98 -21.69 -13.36
N LYS A 119 9.99 -21.33 -14.18
CA LYS A 119 10.12 -21.42 -15.65
C LYS A 119 11.18 -20.48 -16.21
N ASP A 120 11.55 -19.43 -15.47
CA ASP A 120 12.57 -18.45 -15.82
C ASP A 120 13.95 -18.77 -15.22
N ASN A 121 14.13 -19.98 -14.68
CA ASN A 121 15.44 -20.45 -14.23
C ASN A 121 16.36 -20.68 -15.45
N PHE A 122 17.57 -20.13 -15.40
CA PHE A 122 18.55 -20.26 -16.48
C PHE A 122 19.99 -20.31 -15.95
N GLU A 123 20.89 -20.82 -16.79
CA GLU A 123 22.32 -20.81 -16.53
C GLU A 123 22.88 -19.39 -16.72
N HIS A 124 23.62 -18.92 -15.72
CA HIS A 124 24.23 -17.61 -15.70
C HIS A 124 25.61 -17.67 -15.02
N PHE A 125 26.66 -17.81 -15.84
CA PHE A 125 28.06 -17.78 -15.42
C PHE A 125 28.42 -18.82 -14.35
N GLY A 126 28.00 -20.07 -14.54
CA GLY A 126 28.25 -21.21 -13.65
C GLY A 126 27.17 -21.44 -12.60
N PHE A 127 26.15 -20.58 -12.54
CA PHE A 127 25.06 -20.67 -11.58
C PHE A 127 23.71 -20.87 -12.28
N LYS A 128 22.76 -21.53 -11.60
CA LYS A 128 21.36 -21.53 -12.02
C LYS A 128 20.59 -20.51 -11.21
N ILE A 129 20.03 -19.50 -11.87
CA ILE A 129 19.30 -18.42 -11.23
C ILE A 129 17.96 -18.15 -11.92
N ASN A 130 17.02 -17.60 -11.17
CA ASN A 130 15.74 -17.08 -11.65
C ASN A 130 15.90 -15.58 -11.90
N VAL A 131 15.28 -15.05 -12.95
CA VAL A 131 15.24 -13.60 -13.16
C VAL A 131 14.32 -12.95 -12.13
N ILE A 132 13.17 -13.57 -11.86
CA ILE A 132 12.13 -13.08 -10.97
C ILE A 132 12.13 -13.88 -9.68
N VAL A 133 12.51 -13.21 -8.58
CA VAL A 133 12.28 -13.70 -7.22
C VAL A 133 10.81 -13.53 -6.87
N SER A 134 10.13 -14.61 -6.54
CA SER A 134 8.68 -14.68 -6.32
C SER A 134 8.31 -14.63 -4.83
N PRO A 135 7.03 -14.44 -4.48
CA PRO A 135 6.52 -14.66 -3.13
C PRO A 135 6.87 -16.04 -2.53
N ASN A 136 6.96 -17.11 -3.33
CA ASN A 136 7.35 -18.44 -2.82
C ASN A 136 8.83 -18.49 -2.42
N ASP A 137 9.70 -17.75 -3.10
CA ASP A 137 11.10 -17.60 -2.68
C ASP A 137 11.17 -16.80 -1.36
N CYS A 138 10.41 -15.71 -1.26
CA CYS A 138 10.31 -14.91 -0.03
C CYS A 138 9.80 -15.76 1.14
N LYS A 139 8.87 -16.69 0.88
CA LYS A 139 8.24 -17.58 1.87
C LYS A 139 9.24 -18.48 2.60
N ILE A 140 10.42 -18.73 2.03
CA ILE A 140 11.49 -19.51 2.69
C ILE A 140 11.84 -18.88 4.04
N CYS A 141 11.96 -17.55 4.11
CA CYS A 141 12.26 -16.81 5.35
C CYS A 141 11.03 -16.09 5.94
N HIS A 142 10.05 -15.73 5.10
CA HIS A 142 8.93 -14.88 5.44
C HIS A 142 7.58 -15.59 5.26
N SER A 143 7.42 -16.78 5.86
CA SER A 143 6.22 -17.59 5.69
C SER A 143 4.93 -16.89 6.09
N ALA A 144 4.90 -16.24 7.25
CA ALA A 144 3.69 -15.57 7.74
C ALA A 144 3.25 -14.43 6.81
N GLU A 145 4.19 -13.62 6.33
CA GLU A 145 3.90 -12.52 5.41
C GLU A 145 3.42 -13.03 4.04
N ALA A 146 4.08 -14.04 3.49
CA ALA A 146 3.70 -14.65 2.21
C ALA A 146 2.31 -15.31 2.29
N ASP A 147 2.04 -16.05 3.37
CA ASP A 147 0.76 -16.74 3.56
C ASP A 147 -0.39 -15.75 3.71
N GLN A 148 -0.22 -14.71 4.54
CA GLN A 148 -1.20 -13.62 4.68
C GLN A 148 -1.46 -12.92 3.33
N TYR A 149 -0.41 -12.65 2.55
CA TYR A 149 -0.57 -11.96 1.27
C TYR A 149 -1.28 -12.83 0.23
N SER A 150 -0.95 -14.14 0.17
CA SER A 150 -1.38 -15.07 -0.87
C SER A 150 -2.89 -15.23 -0.99
N VAL A 151 -3.63 -15.02 0.11
CA VAL A 151 -5.09 -15.10 0.17
C VAL A 151 -5.77 -13.75 0.03
N SER A 152 -4.99 -12.66 -0.01
CA SER A 152 -5.53 -11.29 -0.04
C SER A 152 -6.07 -10.91 -1.41
N LYS A 153 -6.98 -9.93 -1.43
CA LYS A 153 -7.47 -9.33 -2.69
C LYS A 153 -6.36 -8.74 -3.57
N LYS A 154 -5.23 -8.34 -2.96
CA LYS A 154 -4.06 -7.81 -3.69
C LYS A 154 -3.38 -8.91 -4.50
N ALA A 155 -3.15 -10.09 -3.91
CA ALA A 155 -2.60 -11.24 -4.66
C ALA A 155 -3.51 -11.69 -5.82
N TYR A 156 -4.83 -11.53 -5.69
CA TYR A 156 -5.80 -11.83 -6.75
C TYR A 156 -6.15 -10.62 -7.64
N ALA A 157 -5.46 -9.48 -7.53
CA ALA A 157 -5.89 -8.24 -8.18
C ALA A 157 -6.01 -8.33 -9.71
N LEU A 158 -5.13 -9.08 -10.38
CA LEU A 158 -5.21 -9.34 -11.81
C LEU A 158 -6.47 -10.14 -12.17
N ASP A 159 -6.64 -11.31 -11.56
CA ASP A 159 -7.79 -12.18 -11.79
C ASP A 159 -9.11 -11.49 -11.41
N ASN A 160 -9.11 -10.68 -10.36
CA ASN A 160 -10.27 -9.92 -9.92
C ASN A 160 -10.76 -8.94 -11.00
N LEU A 161 -9.87 -8.41 -11.85
CA LEU A 161 -10.25 -7.62 -13.03
C LEU A 161 -10.53 -8.49 -14.24
N GLN A 162 -9.62 -9.39 -14.61
CA GLN A 162 -9.67 -10.14 -15.86
C GLN A 162 -10.77 -11.21 -15.90
N LYS A 163 -11.00 -11.92 -14.79
CA LYS A 163 -11.99 -12.99 -14.73
C LYS A 163 -13.38 -12.51 -14.36
N ASN A 164 -13.51 -11.24 -13.96
CA ASN A 164 -14.80 -10.62 -13.72
C ASN A 164 -15.30 -10.02 -15.03
N PRO A 165 -16.41 -10.53 -15.62
CA PRO A 165 -16.87 -10.04 -16.91
C PRO A 165 -17.24 -8.55 -16.89
N GLN A 166 -17.87 -8.05 -15.82
CA GLN A 166 -18.21 -6.63 -15.73
C GLN A 166 -16.96 -5.74 -15.65
N TYR A 167 -15.98 -6.10 -14.82
CA TYR A 167 -14.78 -5.29 -14.66
C TYR A 167 -13.86 -5.39 -15.89
N HIS A 168 -13.80 -6.55 -16.52
CA HIS A 168 -13.05 -6.74 -17.75
C HIS A 168 -13.65 -5.92 -18.89
N SER A 169 -14.98 -5.90 -19.04
CA SER A 169 -15.66 -5.03 -20.00
C SER A 169 -15.34 -3.55 -19.76
N LEU A 170 -15.30 -3.09 -18.50
CA LEU A 170 -14.90 -1.72 -18.19
C LEU A 170 -13.43 -1.44 -18.57
N VAL A 171 -12.51 -2.38 -18.32
CA VAL A 171 -11.11 -2.26 -18.78
C VAL A 171 -11.06 -2.11 -20.30
N GLU A 172 -11.72 -2.99 -21.05
CA GLU A 172 -11.77 -2.93 -22.52
C GLU A 172 -12.39 -1.61 -23.00
N ALA A 173 -13.49 -1.14 -22.41
CA ALA A 173 -14.14 0.11 -22.79
C ALA A 173 -13.23 1.34 -22.63
N ILE A 174 -12.40 1.36 -21.58
CA ILE A 174 -11.46 2.46 -21.28
C ILE A 174 -10.25 2.42 -22.21
N VAL A 175 -9.61 1.25 -22.37
CA VAL A 175 -8.29 1.15 -23.03
C VAL A 175 -8.36 0.73 -24.49
N SER A 176 -9.56 0.46 -25.02
CA SER A 176 -9.79 0.20 -26.45
C SER A 176 -9.50 1.44 -27.30
N THR A 177 -8.86 1.20 -28.45
CA THR A 177 -8.84 2.18 -29.53
C THR A 177 -10.24 2.33 -30.11
N LYS A 178 -10.60 3.56 -30.46
CA LYS A 178 -11.89 3.92 -31.03
C LYS A 178 -11.68 4.48 -32.42
N GLU A 179 -12.43 4.00 -33.39
CA GLU A 179 -12.46 4.54 -34.76
C GLU A 179 -13.84 5.13 -35.04
N ILE A 180 -13.91 6.03 -36.03
CA ILE A 180 -15.18 6.55 -36.53
C ILE A 180 -15.41 5.97 -37.92
N GLN A 181 -16.53 5.26 -38.09
CA GLN A 181 -17.00 4.79 -39.39
C GLN A 181 -18.50 5.08 -39.49
N ASP A 182 -18.92 5.72 -40.60
CA ASP A 182 -20.31 6.13 -40.83
C ASP A 182 -20.96 6.88 -39.64
N ASP A 183 -20.24 7.87 -39.10
CA ASP A 183 -20.62 8.66 -37.90
C ASP A 183 -20.87 7.83 -36.62
N LYS A 184 -20.42 6.58 -36.57
CA LYS A 184 -20.47 5.71 -35.40
C LYS A 184 -19.08 5.44 -34.84
N ILE A 185 -19.00 5.44 -33.52
CA ILE A 185 -17.80 5.00 -32.81
C ILE A 185 -17.75 3.48 -32.86
N ILE A 186 -16.68 2.92 -33.42
CA ILE A 186 -16.37 1.49 -33.40
C ILE A 186 -15.28 1.25 -32.37
N HIS A 187 -15.54 0.30 -31.48
CA HIS A 187 -14.58 -0.14 -30.48
C HIS A 187 -13.70 -1.26 -31.05
N LEU A 188 -12.39 -1.02 -31.08
CA LEU A 188 -11.40 -2.05 -31.38
C LEU A 188 -10.93 -2.74 -30.10
N ASN A 189 -10.30 -3.90 -30.24
CA ASN A 189 -9.72 -4.61 -29.10
C ASN A 189 -8.59 -3.79 -28.47
N ALA A 190 -8.56 -3.71 -27.14
CA ALA A 190 -7.45 -3.07 -26.47
C ALA A 190 -6.18 -3.92 -26.58
N SER A 191 -5.06 -3.27 -26.90
CA SER A 191 -3.75 -3.94 -27.00
C SER A 191 -3.25 -4.39 -25.63
N ASP A 192 -2.42 -5.44 -25.61
CA ASP A 192 -1.78 -5.91 -24.38
C ASP A 192 -0.92 -4.82 -23.75
N SER A 193 -0.25 -3.99 -24.57
CA SER A 193 0.54 -2.84 -24.09
C SER A 193 -0.33 -1.81 -23.37
N ALA A 194 -1.47 -1.42 -23.95
CA ALA A 194 -2.36 -0.45 -23.34
C ALA A 194 -2.89 -0.95 -21.99
N LYS A 195 -3.25 -2.23 -21.88
CA LYS A 195 -3.67 -2.86 -20.63
C LYS A 195 -2.53 -2.91 -19.61
N ALA A 196 -1.32 -3.28 -20.04
CA ALA A 196 -0.13 -3.41 -19.22
C ALA A 196 0.35 -2.05 -18.64
N GLU A 197 0.25 -0.97 -19.41
CA GLU A 197 0.67 0.37 -19.01
C GLU A 197 -0.36 1.11 -18.15
N SER A 198 -1.62 0.65 -18.14
CA SER A 198 -2.72 1.26 -17.39
C SER A 198 -3.17 0.39 -16.20
N CYS A 199 -4.27 -0.34 -16.33
CA CYS A 199 -4.91 -1.11 -15.27
C CYS A 199 -3.96 -2.16 -14.67
N TYR A 200 -3.23 -2.88 -15.53
CA TYR A 200 -2.37 -3.99 -15.11
C TYR A 200 -1.00 -3.54 -14.61
N ALA A 201 -0.64 -2.25 -14.77
CA ALA A 201 0.53 -1.68 -14.10
C ALA A 201 0.36 -1.77 -12.57
N CYS A 202 -0.84 -1.47 -12.07
CA CYS A 202 -1.18 -1.55 -10.65
C CYS A 202 -1.67 -2.96 -10.24
N HIS A 203 -2.51 -3.60 -11.06
CA HIS A 203 -3.15 -4.88 -10.72
C HIS A 203 -2.26 -6.10 -10.96
N GLY A 204 -1.24 -5.97 -11.81
CA GLY A 204 -0.32 -7.04 -12.15
C GLY A 204 -0.56 -7.61 -13.54
N THR A 205 0.44 -8.30 -14.09
CA THR A 205 0.33 -9.07 -15.35
C THR A 205 0.66 -10.54 -15.11
N ARG A 206 0.32 -11.41 -16.07
CA ARG A 206 0.88 -12.77 -16.12
C ARG A 206 2.19 -12.72 -16.87
N VAL A 207 3.29 -12.97 -16.15
CA VAL A 207 4.61 -13.07 -16.77
C VAL A 207 4.75 -14.47 -17.38
N THR A 208 5.09 -14.55 -18.66
CA THR A 208 5.28 -15.81 -19.37
C THR A 208 6.69 -15.88 -19.94
N VAL A 209 7.30 -17.07 -19.87
CA VAL A 209 8.61 -17.35 -20.44
C VAL A 209 8.41 -17.96 -21.83
N LEU A 210 8.82 -17.25 -22.89
CA LEU A 210 8.69 -17.74 -24.27
C LEU A 210 9.85 -18.64 -24.71
N GLY A 211 10.94 -18.63 -23.95
CA GLY A 211 12.17 -19.33 -24.27
C GLY A 211 13.37 -18.51 -23.81
N MET A 212 14.49 -18.68 -24.49
CA MET A 212 15.70 -17.89 -24.27
C MET A 212 15.89 -16.90 -25.42
N LYS A 213 16.33 -15.69 -25.11
CA LYS A 213 16.80 -14.71 -26.10
C LYS A 213 18.26 -14.38 -25.89
N LYS A 214 18.95 -14.15 -27.00
CA LYS A 214 20.32 -13.65 -27.00
C LYS A 214 20.29 -12.13 -26.86
N ILE A 215 21.07 -11.60 -25.92
CA ILE A 215 21.31 -10.16 -25.76
C ILE A 215 22.80 -9.88 -25.83
N SER A 216 23.17 -8.76 -26.44
CA SER A 216 24.55 -8.28 -26.47
C SER A 216 24.76 -7.27 -25.34
N SER A 217 25.82 -7.46 -24.57
CA SER A 217 26.17 -6.60 -23.44
C SER A 217 27.66 -6.22 -23.49
N GLY A 218 28.10 -5.35 -22.58
CA GLY A 218 29.53 -5.04 -22.42
C GLY A 218 30.40 -6.25 -22.05
N MET A 219 29.80 -7.38 -21.64
CA MET A 219 30.47 -8.67 -21.38
C MET A 219 30.51 -9.60 -22.59
N GLY A 220 29.95 -9.17 -23.72
CA GLY A 220 29.65 -10.03 -24.85
C GLY A 220 28.20 -10.52 -24.84
N ASP A 221 27.97 -11.54 -25.66
CA ASP A 221 26.65 -12.10 -25.88
C ASP A 221 26.28 -13.10 -24.79
N ILE A 222 25.11 -12.92 -24.19
CA ILE A 222 24.54 -13.84 -23.19
C ILE A 222 23.12 -14.23 -23.57
N TYR A 223 22.70 -15.41 -23.12
CA TYR A 223 21.32 -15.87 -23.24
C TYR A 223 20.58 -15.60 -21.94
N VAL A 224 19.43 -14.95 -22.03
CA VAL A 224 18.54 -14.66 -20.89
C VAL A 224 17.12 -15.12 -21.22
N PRO A 225 16.29 -15.43 -20.21
CA PRO A 225 14.88 -15.74 -20.44
C PRO A 225 14.17 -14.62 -21.20
N ASP A 226 13.38 -14.98 -22.21
CA ASP A 226 12.51 -14.05 -22.91
C ASP A 226 11.16 -13.98 -22.22
N LEU A 227 10.93 -12.89 -21.50
CA LEU A 227 9.76 -12.68 -20.65
C LEU A 227 8.77 -11.72 -21.33
N THR A 228 7.51 -12.14 -21.46
CA THR A 228 6.42 -11.23 -21.84
C THR A 228 5.71 -10.64 -20.63
N ASN A 229 5.09 -9.48 -20.82
CA ASN A 229 4.41 -8.71 -19.77
C ASN A 229 5.32 -8.35 -18.58
N TRP A 230 6.63 -8.25 -18.84
CA TRP A 230 7.68 -7.85 -17.91
C TRP A 230 8.43 -6.64 -18.51
N PRO A 231 8.81 -5.62 -17.71
CA PRO A 231 8.70 -5.50 -16.26
C PRO A 231 7.29 -5.19 -15.76
N ASN A 232 6.90 -5.82 -14.64
CA ASN A 232 5.66 -5.50 -13.93
C ASN A 232 5.83 -5.68 -12.42
N GLN A 233 5.26 -4.77 -11.64
CA GLN A 233 5.31 -4.81 -10.17
C GLN A 233 3.92 -4.67 -9.56
N GLY A 234 2.87 -4.88 -10.34
CA GLY A 234 1.50 -4.81 -9.85
C GLY A 234 1.23 -5.87 -8.79
N VAL A 235 0.33 -5.55 -7.86
CA VAL A 235 0.16 -6.30 -6.61
C VAL A 235 -0.33 -7.73 -6.81
N GLY A 236 -0.99 -8.02 -7.93
CA GLY A 236 -1.52 -9.34 -8.29
C GLY A 236 -0.80 -10.01 -9.45
N ARG A 237 0.46 -9.63 -9.73
CA ARG A 237 1.29 -10.26 -10.79
C ARG A 237 1.30 -11.78 -10.61
N ILE A 238 1.13 -12.52 -11.70
CA ILE A 238 1.30 -13.97 -11.70
C ILE A 238 2.71 -14.28 -12.20
N ASN A 239 3.49 -14.94 -11.36
CA ASN A 239 4.91 -15.18 -11.56
C ASN A 239 5.18 -16.46 -12.38
N PRO A 240 6.40 -16.64 -12.90
CA PRO A 240 6.79 -17.85 -13.65
C PRO A 240 6.65 -19.17 -12.86
N ASP A 241 6.66 -19.11 -11.52
CA ASP A 241 6.42 -20.24 -10.61
C ASP A 241 4.93 -20.39 -10.20
N GLU A 242 4.03 -19.70 -10.91
CA GLU A 242 2.58 -19.61 -10.67
C GLU A 242 2.16 -18.98 -9.33
N SER A 243 3.11 -18.53 -8.51
CA SER A 243 2.79 -17.75 -7.31
C SER A 243 2.18 -16.41 -7.68
N ARG A 244 1.39 -15.85 -6.74
CA ARG A 244 0.68 -14.59 -6.93
C ARG A 244 1.27 -13.49 -6.08
N GLY A 245 1.58 -12.38 -6.73
CA GLY A 245 1.97 -11.13 -6.10
C GLY A 245 3.36 -10.65 -6.47
N SER A 246 3.60 -9.38 -6.14
CA SER A 246 4.89 -8.71 -6.26
C SER A 246 5.29 -8.18 -4.89
N CYS A 247 6.20 -8.89 -4.20
CA CYS A 247 6.73 -8.47 -2.89
C CYS A 247 7.55 -7.17 -2.96
N THR A 248 7.82 -6.63 -4.15
CA THR A 248 8.53 -5.36 -4.33
C THR A 248 7.60 -4.17 -4.53
N SER A 249 6.27 -4.34 -4.48
CA SER A 249 5.31 -3.25 -4.72
C SER A 249 5.40 -2.12 -3.67
N CYS A 250 5.73 -2.47 -2.42
CA CYS A 250 5.72 -1.51 -1.29
C CYS A 250 7.12 -1.26 -0.70
N HIS A 251 7.98 -2.27 -0.69
CA HIS A 251 9.40 -2.14 -0.33
C HIS A 251 10.22 -2.60 -1.54
N PRO A 252 10.53 -1.70 -2.47
CA PRO A 252 11.17 -2.05 -3.73
C PRO A 252 12.49 -2.79 -3.53
N ARG A 253 12.81 -3.65 -4.50
CA ARG A 253 14.17 -4.19 -4.63
C ARG A 253 15.14 -3.06 -4.99
N HIS A 254 16.40 -3.08 -4.56
CA HIS A 254 17.08 -4.13 -3.79
C HIS A 254 17.37 -3.72 -2.33
N SER A 255 16.96 -2.53 -1.90
CA SER A 255 17.04 -2.11 -0.50
C SER A 255 16.02 -2.78 0.41
N PHE A 256 14.85 -3.20 -0.12
CA PHE A 256 13.76 -3.85 0.63
C PHE A 256 13.44 -3.11 1.95
N SER A 257 13.41 -1.77 1.87
CA SER A 257 13.36 -0.92 3.04
C SER A 257 11.96 -0.84 3.65
N ILE A 258 11.84 -1.20 4.94
CA ILE A 258 10.59 -1.01 5.69
C ILE A 258 10.25 0.48 5.86
N GLU A 259 11.24 1.36 5.81
CA GLU A 259 11.01 2.81 5.82
C GLU A 259 10.26 3.24 4.56
N ILE A 260 10.66 2.76 3.39
CA ILE A 260 9.95 3.02 2.14
C ILE A 260 8.53 2.46 2.24
N ALA A 261 8.37 1.21 2.72
CA ALA A 261 7.06 0.59 2.92
C ALA A 261 6.13 1.35 3.88
N ARG A 262 6.72 2.07 4.86
CA ARG A 262 5.97 2.85 5.85
C ARG A 262 5.65 4.26 5.38
N LYS A 263 6.38 4.80 4.41
CA LYS A 263 6.14 6.13 3.87
C LYS A 263 4.99 6.10 2.85
N PRO A 264 4.11 7.10 2.86
CA PRO A 264 2.89 7.13 2.02
C PRO A 264 3.20 7.11 0.52
N TYR A 265 4.37 7.59 0.11
CA TYR A 265 4.78 7.67 -1.30
C TYR A 265 4.84 6.31 -2.00
N THR A 266 5.13 5.22 -1.29
CA THR A 266 5.11 3.90 -1.95
C THR A 266 3.70 3.48 -2.32
N CYS A 267 2.68 3.95 -1.59
CA CYS A 267 1.29 3.64 -1.87
C CYS A 267 0.75 4.48 -3.05
N SER A 268 1.32 5.66 -3.27
CA SER A 268 0.86 6.61 -4.31
C SER A 268 1.16 6.15 -5.74
N GLN A 269 1.96 5.09 -5.93
CA GLN A 269 2.10 4.45 -7.23
C GLN A 269 0.74 3.98 -7.77
N CYS A 270 -0.17 3.52 -6.90
CA CYS A 270 -1.44 2.90 -7.28
C CYS A 270 -2.67 3.57 -6.65
N HIS A 271 -2.54 4.18 -5.47
CA HIS A 271 -3.67 4.78 -4.73
C HIS A 271 -3.72 6.30 -4.93
N ILE A 272 -4.11 6.70 -6.14
CA ILE A 272 -4.15 8.09 -6.60
C ILE A 272 -5.53 8.43 -7.19
N GLU A 273 -5.81 9.73 -7.33
CA GLU A 273 -7.01 10.21 -8.01
C GLU A 273 -7.10 9.77 -9.48
N PRO A 274 -8.32 9.66 -10.06
CA PRO A 274 -9.62 10.02 -9.47
C PRO A 274 -10.37 8.89 -8.76
N ASP A 275 -10.05 7.62 -9.02
CA ASP A 275 -10.84 6.46 -8.60
C ASP A 275 -10.47 5.95 -7.20
N VAL A 276 -9.20 6.06 -6.80
CA VAL A 276 -8.69 5.60 -5.50
C VAL A 276 -7.80 6.66 -4.81
N PRO A 277 -8.31 7.89 -4.54
CA PRO A 277 -7.52 9.08 -4.15
C PRO A 277 -6.95 9.06 -2.72
N ALA A 278 -6.60 7.89 -2.17
CA ALA A 278 -6.13 7.76 -0.79
C ALA A 278 -4.87 8.59 -0.50
N PHE A 279 -3.91 8.61 -1.43
CA PHE A 279 -2.70 9.43 -1.25
C PHE A 279 -3.03 10.92 -1.22
N ASN A 280 -3.84 11.40 -2.16
CA ASN A 280 -4.21 12.80 -2.27
C ASN A 280 -4.94 13.29 -1.01
N ILE A 281 -5.91 12.49 -0.54
CA ILE A 281 -6.66 12.73 0.69
C ILE A 281 -5.77 12.71 1.93
N TYR A 282 -4.89 11.70 2.02
CA TYR A 282 -3.90 11.66 3.09
C TYR A 282 -3.03 12.92 3.08
N HIS A 283 -2.56 13.32 1.90
CA HIS A 283 -1.66 14.47 1.73
C HIS A 283 -2.31 15.79 2.20
N GLU A 284 -3.58 16.03 1.91
CA GLU A 284 -4.28 17.24 2.39
C GLU A 284 -4.70 17.16 3.88
N SER A 285 -4.85 15.94 4.43
CA SER A 285 -5.27 15.74 5.82
C SER A 285 -4.26 16.32 6.83
N LYS A 286 -4.69 16.55 8.07
CA LYS A 286 -3.76 16.95 9.14
C LYS A 286 -2.69 15.88 9.42
N HIS A 287 -3.01 14.59 9.24
CA HIS A 287 -2.02 13.52 9.36
C HIS A 287 -0.89 13.65 8.32
N GLY A 288 -1.24 13.89 7.05
CA GLY A 288 -0.26 14.07 5.97
C GLY A 288 0.54 15.37 6.10
N ASN A 289 -0.10 16.44 6.57
CA ASN A 289 0.57 17.71 6.85
C ASN A 289 1.65 17.55 7.94
N ILE A 290 1.31 16.93 9.08
CA ILE A 290 2.26 16.69 10.17
C ILE A 290 3.39 15.74 9.73
N PHE A 291 3.06 14.68 8.98
CA PHE A 291 4.07 13.80 8.38
C PHE A 291 5.04 14.60 7.50
N SER A 292 4.52 15.42 6.58
CA SER A 292 5.37 16.18 5.65
C SER A 292 6.29 17.16 6.38
N SER A 293 5.82 17.75 7.48
CA SER A 293 6.62 18.67 8.30
C SER A 293 7.68 17.96 9.15
N ASN A 294 7.35 16.82 9.79
CA ASN A 294 8.14 16.29 10.91
C ASN A 294 8.77 14.91 10.66
N GLN A 295 8.49 14.23 9.53
CA GLN A 295 8.91 12.83 9.33
C GLN A 295 10.41 12.57 9.44
N HIS A 296 11.24 13.59 9.22
CA HIS A 296 12.70 13.49 9.29
C HIS A 296 13.22 13.27 10.72
N GLU A 297 12.43 13.59 11.75
CA GLU A 297 12.75 13.35 13.16
C GLU A 297 12.35 11.94 13.64
N TRP A 298 11.59 11.20 12.83
CA TRP A 298 10.97 9.94 13.23
C TRP A 298 11.89 8.73 13.00
N ASN A 299 11.67 7.68 13.79
CA ASN A 299 12.35 6.41 13.59
C ASN A 299 11.52 5.48 12.71
N TRP A 300 11.87 5.41 11.43
CA TRP A 300 11.19 4.57 10.44
C TRP A 300 11.53 3.08 10.53
N ASN A 301 12.55 2.72 11.29
CA ASN A 301 13.13 1.40 11.26
C ASN A 301 12.69 0.52 12.43
N ASN A 302 12.22 1.05 13.56
CA ASN A 302 11.89 0.23 14.73
C ASN A 302 10.75 -0.77 14.47
N VAL A 303 10.88 -1.96 15.06
CA VAL A 303 9.87 -3.03 15.07
C VAL A 303 9.87 -3.58 16.50
N PRO A 304 8.75 -3.54 17.25
CA PRO A 304 7.48 -2.89 16.89
C PRO A 304 7.63 -1.38 16.67
N TRP A 305 6.68 -0.75 15.95
CA TRP A 305 6.68 0.69 15.72
C TRP A 305 5.84 1.38 16.79
N ARG A 306 6.45 2.26 17.59
CA ARG A 306 5.83 2.79 18.80
C ARG A 306 5.22 4.15 18.57
N VAL A 307 3.90 4.25 18.74
CA VAL A 307 3.17 5.52 18.61
C VAL A 307 3.61 6.51 19.69
N GLY A 308 3.77 7.78 19.32
CA GLY A 308 4.23 8.86 20.19
C GLY A 308 5.74 8.87 20.48
N LYS A 309 6.45 7.76 20.19
CA LYS A 309 7.90 7.63 20.42
C LYS A 309 8.71 7.51 19.13
N ASP A 310 8.28 6.64 18.22
CA ASP A 310 8.95 6.44 16.94
C ASP A 310 8.31 7.27 15.81
N PHE A 311 7.04 7.67 15.96
CA PHE A 311 6.30 8.54 15.04
C PHE A 311 5.17 9.27 15.77
N GLN A 312 4.70 10.41 15.23
CA GLN A 312 3.72 11.27 15.89
C GLN A 312 2.44 11.51 15.05
N ALA A 313 2.46 11.24 13.75
CA ALA A 313 1.26 11.16 12.93
C ALA A 313 1.25 9.87 12.09
N PRO A 314 0.08 9.26 11.87
CA PRO A 314 -0.02 8.01 11.15
C PRO A 314 0.34 8.19 9.66
N THR A 315 0.81 7.11 9.04
CA THR A 315 0.86 6.95 7.58
C THR A 315 -0.12 5.86 7.15
N CYS A 316 -0.18 5.60 5.84
CA CYS A 316 -0.94 4.46 5.28
C CYS A 316 -0.59 3.14 5.99
N ALA A 317 0.70 2.89 6.22
CA ALA A 317 1.16 1.66 6.86
C ALA A 317 0.80 1.59 8.34
N THR A 318 0.74 2.71 9.06
CA THR A 318 0.31 2.75 10.48
C THR A 318 -1.08 2.13 10.62
N CYS A 319 -2.03 2.61 9.80
CA CYS A 319 -3.43 2.22 9.89
C CYS A 319 -3.71 0.85 9.25
N HIS A 320 -3.03 0.50 8.16
CA HIS A 320 -3.44 -0.67 7.36
C HIS A 320 -2.59 -1.94 7.51
N ASN A 321 -1.34 -1.88 7.98
CA ASN A 321 -0.45 -3.04 7.91
C ASN A 321 0.50 -3.23 9.10
N SER A 322 1.03 -2.14 9.68
CA SER A 322 2.15 -2.20 10.62
C SER A 322 1.80 -2.83 11.98
N LEU A 323 2.78 -3.52 12.58
CA LEU A 323 2.77 -3.82 14.01
C LEU A 323 2.98 -2.52 14.79
N ILE A 324 1.92 -2.05 15.46
CA ILE A 324 1.92 -0.83 16.26
C ILE A 324 1.90 -1.21 17.74
N ALA A 325 2.71 -0.51 18.53
CA ALA A 325 2.80 -0.67 19.97
C ALA A 325 2.81 0.67 20.70
N THR A 326 2.57 0.63 22.00
CA THR A 326 2.77 1.76 22.92
C THR A 326 4.26 2.06 23.17
N PRO A 327 4.64 3.19 23.80
CA PRO A 327 6.04 3.49 24.12
C PRO A 327 6.77 2.43 24.97
N ASP A 328 6.04 1.70 25.81
CA ASP A 328 6.47 0.56 26.63
C ASP A 328 6.37 -0.80 25.89
N SER A 329 6.12 -0.78 24.57
CA SER A 329 6.12 -1.94 23.66
C SER A 329 4.94 -2.92 23.84
N LYS A 330 3.84 -2.50 24.47
CA LYS A 330 2.59 -3.26 24.45
C LYS A 330 1.94 -3.16 23.08
N VAL A 331 1.60 -4.31 22.48
CA VAL A 331 0.96 -4.34 21.14
C VAL A 331 -0.41 -3.67 21.18
N ILE A 332 -0.62 -2.73 20.26
CA ILE A 332 -1.92 -2.09 19.98
C ILE A 332 -2.64 -2.87 18.90
N VAL A 333 -1.96 -3.10 17.76
CA VAL A 333 -2.46 -3.92 16.64
C VAL A 333 -1.33 -4.74 16.01
N PRO A 334 -1.56 -6.01 15.65
CA PRO A 334 -0.55 -6.86 15.03
C PRO A 334 -0.27 -6.49 13.56
N ARG A 335 0.90 -6.87 13.04
CA ARG A 335 1.21 -6.74 11.60
C ARG A 335 0.33 -7.69 10.78
N THR A 336 -0.10 -7.25 9.60
CA THR A 336 -0.78 -8.12 8.62
C THR A 336 -0.42 -7.74 7.19
N HIS A 337 -0.04 -8.71 6.35
CA HIS A 337 0.09 -8.54 4.90
C HIS A 337 -1.20 -8.81 4.13
N ASP A 338 -2.27 -9.24 4.81
CA ASP A 338 -3.63 -9.11 4.30
C ASP A 338 -4.18 -7.72 4.65
N PHE A 339 -4.14 -6.80 3.68
CA PHE A 339 -4.66 -5.45 3.82
C PHE A 339 -6.20 -5.42 3.95
N GLY A 340 -6.90 -6.52 3.65
CA GLY A 340 -8.33 -6.66 3.87
C GLY A 340 -8.70 -6.90 5.34
N ALA A 341 -7.79 -7.48 6.12
CA ALA A 341 -8.05 -7.94 7.49
C ALA A 341 -8.44 -6.82 8.48
N ARG A 342 -8.11 -5.56 8.19
CA ARG A 342 -8.47 -4.38 9.01
C ARG A 342 -9.69 -3.61 8.50
N LEU A 343 -10.27 -4.03 7.38
CA LEU A 343 -11.38 -3.32 6.75
C LEU A 343 -12.67 -4.08 7.04
N TRP A 344 -13.72 -3.36 7.47
CA TRP A 344 -15.07 -3.93 7.68
C TRP A 344 -16.00 -3.61 6.50
N VAL A 345 -15.90 -2.40 5.97
CA VAL A 345 -16.64 -1.93 4.81
C VAL A 345 -15.70 -1.66 3.64
N ARG A 346 -16.12 -2.00 2.43
CA ARG A 346 -15.46 -1.63 1.18
C ARG A 346 -16.06 -0.33 0.69
N ILE A 347 -15.32 0.76 0.92
CA ILE A 347 -15.70 2.10 0.50
C ILE A 347 -15.55 2.34 -1.01
N PHE A 348 -14.73 1.53 -1.69
CA PHE A 348 -14.67 1.49 -3.16
C PHE A 348 -15.94 0.83 -3.70
N GLY A 349 -16.85 1.63 -4.23
CA GLY A 349 -18.17 1.22 -4.67
C GLY A 349 -18.15 0.31 -5.89
N LEU A 350 -18.91 -0.79 -5.84
CA LEU A 350 -19.04 -1.77 -6.93
C LEU A 350 -20.51 -2.19 -7.18
N ILE A 351 -21.44 -1.27 -7.40
CA ILE A 351 -21.28 0.20 -7.49
C ILE A 351 -21.50 0.90 -6.14
N TYR A 352 -22.13 0.20 -5.19
CA TYR A 352 -22.36 0.68 -3.83
C TYR A 352 -21.22 0.28 -2.89
N SER A 353 -21.12 0.98 -1.77
CA SER A 353 -20.34 0.47 -0.65
C SER A 353 -20.99 -0.84 -0.15
N HIS A 354 -20.18 -1.72 0.43
CA HIS A 354 -20.64 -3.05 0.83
C HIS A 354 -19.71 -3.59 1.92
N PRO A 355 -20.16 -4.53 2.77
CA PRO A 355 -19.27 -5.25 3.67
C PRO A 355 -18.11 -5.89 2.90
N GLN A 356 -16.95 -6.04 3.53
CA GLN A 356 -15.79 -6.60 2.85
C GLN A 356 -16.04 -8.05 2.39
N PRO A 357 -15.51 -8.47 1.23
CA PRO A 357 -15.52 -9.87 0.84
C PRO A 357 -14.82 -10.77 1.88
N LYS A 358 -15.35 -11.97 2.08
CA LYS A 358 -14.73 -13.01 2.94
C LYS A 358 -13.43 -13.56 2.35
N ASP A 359 -13.31 -13.54 1.02
CA ASP A 359 -12.21 -14.14 0.25
C ASP A 359 -11.57 -13.11 -0.69
N GLY A 360 -10.27 -13.29 -0.98
CA GLY A 360 -9.52 -12.45 -1.91
C GLY A 360 -9.97 -12.55 -3.38
N ARG A 361 -10.62 -13.66 -3.76
CA ARG A 361 -11.07 -13.98 -5.13
C ARG A 361 -12.43 -13.35 -5.43
N THR A 362 -12.49 -12.02 -5.48
CA THR A 362 -13.75 -11.29 -5.66
C THR A 362 -14.40 -11.53 -7.03
N TYR A 363 -13.67 -12.05 -8.03
CA TYR A 363 -14.28 -12.47 -9.30
C TYR A 363 -15.31 -13.61 -9.15
N SER A 364 -15.27 -14.37 -8.05
CA SER A 364 -16.24 -15.46 -7.79
C SER A 364 -17.56 -14.98 -7.19
N ILE A 365 -17.66 -13.71 -6.80
CA ILE A 365 -18.87 -13.15 -6.21
C ILE A 365 -19.97 -13.14 -7.27
N LYS A 366 -21.18 -13.51 -6.88
CA LYS A 366 -22.38 -13.41 -7.70
C LYS A 366 -23.50 -12.78 -6.87
N ASN A 367 -24.11 -11.72 -7.39
CA ASN A 367 -25.35 -11.21 -6.83
C ASN A 367 -26.54 -12.10 -7.23
N LYS A 368 -27.74 -11.79 -6.74
CA LYS A 368 -28.94 -12.61 -6.98
C LYS A 368 -29.34 -12.66 -8.45
N GLU A 369 -28.99 -11.63 -9.21
CA GLU A 369 -29.21 -11.52 -10.66
C GLU A 369 -28.10 -12.21 -11.48
N GLY A 370 -27.12 -12.85 -10.84
CA GLY A 370 -26.03 -13.60 -11.50
C GLY A 370 -24.89 -12.73 -12.04
N GLN A 371 -24.91 -11.42 -11.81
CA GLN A 371 -23.82 -10.51 -12.17
C GLN A 371 -22.64 -10.73 -11.23
N SER A 372 -21.40 -10.56 -11.72
CA SER A 372 -20.21 -10.64 -10.86
C SER A 372 -19.99 -9.33 -10.07
N LEU A 373 -20.98 -8.95 -9.27
CA LEU A 373 -20.96 -7.75 -8.43
C LEU A 373 -21.31 -8.12 -6.98
N PRO A 374 -20.76 -7.41 -5.99
CA PRO A 374 -21.12 -7.60 -4.58
C PRO A 374 -22.51 -7.07 -4.23
N THR A 375 -23.11 -6.28 -5.12
CA THR A 375 -24.46 -5.77 -5.00
C THR A 375 -25.21 -5.92 -6.33
N SER A 376 -26.53 -6.00 -6.30
CA SER A 376 -27.36 -5.70 -7.47
C SER A 376 -27.29 -4.22 -7.82
N LEU A 377 -27.76 -3.85 -9.02
CA LEU A 377 -27.91 -2.42 -9.39
C LEU A 377 -28.96 -1.71 -8.52
N THR A 378 -29.90 -2.45 -7.92
CA THR A 378 -30.90 -1.94 -6.97
C THR A 378 -30.40 -1.87 -5.52
N GLY A 379 -29.17 -2.35 -5.24
CA GLY A 379 -28.51 -2.24 -3.94
C GLY A 379 -28.61 -3.47 -3.04
N GLU A 380 -29.13 -4.59 -3.54
CA GLU A 380 -29.21 -5.83 -2.77
C GLU A 380 -27.83 -6.49 -2.64
N LEU A 381 -27.43 -6.88 -1.42
CA LEU A 381 -26.11 -7.44 -1.14
C LEU A 381 -26.00 -8.93 -1.55
N ALA A 382 -24.83 -9.30 -2.06
CA ALA A 382 -24.41 -10.69 -2.24
C ALA A 382 -23.90 -11.29 -0.90
N SER A 383 -24.72 -11.25 0.15
CA SER A 383 -24.32 -11.49 1.55
C SER A 383 -23.58 -12.80 1.81
N GLU A 384 -23.80 -13.84 1.00
CA GLU A 384 -23.08 -15.12 1.12
C GLU A 384 -21.56 -14.96 0.97
N TYR A 385 -21.12 -14.00 0.16
CA TYR A 385 -19.71 -13.73 -0.15
C TYR A 385 -19.08 -12.66 0.74
N LEU A 386 -19.87 -11.96 1.56
CA LEU A 386 -19.45 -10.78 2.32
C LEU A 386 -19.42 -11.05 3.82
N ILE A 387 -18.48 -10.45 4.54
CA ILE A 387 -18.38 -10.63 6.00
C ILE A 387 -19.67 -10.19 6.69
N ASP A 388 -20.02 -10.89 7.77
CA ASP A 388 -21.20 -10.57 8.57
C ASP A 388 -20.96 -9.34 9.46
N GLU A 389 -22.02 -8.90 10.15
CA GLU A 389 -21.96 -7.74 11.05
C GLU A 389 -20.99 -7.94 12.22
N ASN A 390 -20.86 -9.17 12.73
CA ASN A 390 -19.95 -9.47 13.83
C ASN A 390 -18.49 -9.26 13.43
N GLU A 391 -18.10 -9.76 12.26
CA GLU A 391 -16.76 -9.56 11.72
C GLU A 391 -16.52 -8.10 11.35
N GLN A 392 -17.55 -7.39 10.86
CA GLN A 392 -17.46 -5.94 10.64
C GLN A 392 -17.17 -5.18 11.93
N MET A 393 -17.95 -5.42 12.99
CA MET A 393 -17.75 -4.80 14.30
C MET A 393 -16.37 -5.13 14.88
N ARG A 394 -15.91 -6.38 14.74
CA ARG A 394 -14.58 -6.78 15.20
C ARG A 394 -13.49 -5.98 14.49
N ARG A 395 -13.51 -5.91 13.16
CA ARG A 395 -12.50 -5.18 12.38
C ARG A 395 -12.55 -3.66 12.62
N GLN A 396 -13.74 -3.09 12.76
CA GLN A 396 -13.90 -1.68 13.13
C GLN A 396 -13.32 -1.40 14.52
N THR A 397 -13.52 -2.30 15.47
CA THR A 397 -12.94 -2.20 16.82
C THR A 397 -11.41 -2.24 16.77
N GLU A 398 -10.82 -3.14 15.96
CA GLU A 398 -9.37 -3.17 15.74
C GLU A 398 -8.83 -1.87 15.12
N MET A 399 -9.55 -1.28 14.16
CA MET A 399 -9.15 0.02 13.60
C MET A 399 -9.25 1.15 14.63
N LYS A 400 -10.31 1.17 15.45
CA LYS A 400 -10.47 2.14 16.55
C LYS A 400 -9.30 2.11 17.54
N LYS A 401 -8.71 0.94 17.81
CA LYS A 401 -7.51 0.82 18.66
C LYS A 401 -6.32 1.60 18.10
N VAL A 402 -6.17 1.68 16.78
CA VAL A 402 -5.11 2.49 16.14
C VAL A 402 -5.32 3.97 16.46
N CYS A 403 -6.55 4.47 16.29
CA CYS A 403 -6.93 5.85 16.60
C CYS A 403 -6.71 6.17 18.09
N GLN A 404 -7.06 5.23 18.97
CA GLN A 404 -6.92 5.35 20.43
C GLN A 404 -5.45 5.38 20.91
N GLY A 405 -4.49 5.12 20.02
CA GLY A 405 -3.07 5.39 20.29
C GLY A 405 -2.75 6.88 20.42
N CYS A 406 -3.59 7.77 19.87
CA CYS A 406 -3.40 9.23 19.88
C CYS A 406 -4.64 10.02 20.33
N HIS A 407 -5.84 9.48 20.16
CA HIS A 407 -7.12 10.18 20.39
C HIS A 407 -7.94 9.51 21.48
N SER A 408 -8.92 10.25 22.03
CA SER A 408 -9.88 9.68 22.96
C SER A 408 -10.81 8.68 22.24
N THR A 409 -11.38 7.75 23.02
CA THR A 409 -12.37 6.79 22.51
C THR A 409 -13.58 7.48 21.89
N ASP A 410 -14.07 8.57 22.51
CA ASP A 410 -15.23 9.31 22.01
C ASP A 410 -14.94 9.95 20.65
N TRP A 411 -13.76 10.57 20.49
CA TRP A 411 -13.34 11.15 19.22
C TRP A 411 -13.29 10.08 18.11
N ALA A 412 -12.68 8.93 18.40
CA ALA A 412 -12.59 7.83 17.43
C ALA A 412 -13.98 7.28 17.07
N ASN A 413 -14.89 7.16 18.04
CA ASN A 413 -16.27 6.73 17.77
C ASN A 413 -16.99 7.73 16.86
N LYS A 414 -16.94 9.03 17.17
CA LYS A 414 -17.58 10.07 16.36
C LYS A 414 -17.03 10.16 14.93
N HIS A 415 -15.73 9.93 14.74
CA HIS A 415 -15.15 9.81 13.40
C HIS A 415 -15.81 8.69 12.58
N PHE A 416 -15.99 7.51 13.18
CA PHE A 416 -16.58 6.37 12.48
C PHE A 416 -18.10 6.47 12.33
N ASP A 417 -18.80 7.14 13.25
CA ASP A 417 -20.23 7.49 13.08
C ASP A 417 -20.40 8.37 11.84
N ARG A 418 -19.59 9.43 11.70
CA ARG A 418 -19.59 10.31 10.52
C ARG A 418 -19.30 9.55 9.22
N LEU A 419 -18.33 8.63 9.25
CA LEU A 419 -18.02 7.80 8.08
C LEU A 419 -19.24 6.94 7.67
N ASN A 420 -19.96 6.37 8.65
CA ASN A 420 -21.16 5.59 8.39
C ASN A 420 -22.25 6.42 7.72
N ASP A 421 -22.50 7.64 8.24
CA ASP A 421 -23.47 8.56 7.64
C ASP A 421 -23.08 8.92 6.20
N THR A 422 -21.79 9.25 5.97
CA THR A 422 -21.27 9.57 4.64
C THR A 422 -21.47 8.41 3.65
N ILE A 423 -21.26 7.18 4.10
CA ILE A 423 -21.46 5.98 3.28
C ILE A 423 -22.92 5.87 2.84
N VAL A 424 -23.86 6.00 3.77
CA VAL A 424 -25.30 5.94 3.48
C VAL A 424 -25.71 7.04 2.49
N GLU A 425 -25.27 8.27 2.71
CA GLU A 425 -25.61 9.41 1.85
C GLU A 425 -25.05 9.27 0.44
N THR A 426 -23.80 8.81 0.31
CA THR A 426 -23.17 8.60 -1.00
C THR A 426 -23.78 7.40 -1.74
N ASP A 427 -24.13 6.31 -1.05
CA ASP A 427 -24.86 5.19 -1.66
C ASP A 427 -26.25 5.64 -2.17
N LYS A 428 -26.93 6.53 -1.45
CA LYS A 428 -28.20 7.14 -1.92
C LYS A 428 -28.02 7.95 -3.20
N MET A 429 -26.94 8.73 -3.32
CA MET A 429 -26.62 9.47 -4.54
C MET A 429 -26.34 8.53 -5.73
N VAL A 430 -25.57 7.46 -5.50
CA VAL A 430 -25.32 6.44 -6.52
C VAL A 430 -26.62 5.76 -6.94
N SER A 431 -27.53 5.50 -5.99
CA SER A 431 -28.83 4.89 -6.26
C SER A 431 -29.69 5.78 -7.16
N SER A 432 -29.73 7.09 -6.87
CA SER A 432 -30.46 8.06 -7.70
C SER A 432 -29.93 8.12 -9.14
N ALA A 433 -28.61 8.14 -9.34
CA ALA A 433 -28.03 8.09 -10.67
C ALA A 433 -28.32 6.76 -11.39
N THR A 434 -28.25 5.64 -10.66
CA THR A 434 -28.53 4.31 -11.21
C THR A 434 -29.99 4.17 -11.63
N GLN A 435 -30.94 4.74 -10.88
CA GLN A 435 -32.35 4.78 -11.27
C GLN A 435 -32.57 5.57 -12.56
N LEU A 436 -31.85 6.67 -12.77
CA LEU A 436 -31.89 7.43 -14.02
C LEU A 436 -31.34 6.62 -15.20
N LEU A 437 -30.22 5.92 -15.00
CA LEU A 437 -29.65 5.04 -16.03
C LEU A 437 -30.59 3.90 -16.41
N LEU A 438 -31.13 3.18 -15.42
CA LEU A 438 -32.11 2.11 -15.64
C LEU A 438 -33.35 2.62 -16.39
N LYS A 439 -33.79 3.85 -16.11
CA LYS A 439 -34.88 4.50 -16.84
C LYS A 439 -34.51 4.79 -18.29
N ALA A 440 -33.30 5.28 -18.54
CA ALA A 440 -32.81 5.57 -19.88
C ALA A 440 -32.73 4.29 -20.74
N TRP A 441 -32.21 3.20 -20.18
CA TRP A 441 -32.21 1.88 -20.85
C TRP A 441 -33.62 1.38 -21.15
N LYS A 442 -34.54 1.47 -20.18
CA LYS A 442 -35.94 1.06 -20.37
C LYS A 442 -36.64 1.85 -21.48
N GLU A 443 -36.30 3.12 -21.65
CA GLU A 443 -36.84 4.00 -22.68
C GLU A 443 -36.11 3.89 -24.02
N GLY A 444 -35.06 3.06 -24.13
CA GLY A 444 -34.25 2.91 -25.34
C GLY A 444 -33.38 4.14 -25.65
N LEU A 445 -33.11 4.99 -24.65
CA LEU A 445 -32.26 6.17 -24.79
C LEU A 445 -30.76 5.85 -24.72
N ALA A 446 -30.43 4.64 -24.25
CA ALA A 446 -29.12 4.02 -24.27
C ALA A 446 -29.31 2.49 -24.35
N ASP A 447 -28.30 1.77 -24.82
CA ASP A 447 -28.27 0.32 -24.92
C ASP A 447 -27.74 -0.30 -23.63
N ALA A 448 -28.53 -1.16 -23.00
CA ALA A 448 -28.13 -1.87 -21.79
C ALA A 448 -27.13 -3.01 -22.03
N SER A 449 -26.82 -3.34 -23.28
CA SER A 449 -25.95 -4.47 -23.63
C SER A 449 -24.51 -4.28 -23.13
N ASN A 450 -24.02 -3.04 -23.10
CA ASN A 450 -22.72 -2.67 -22.57
C ASN A 450 -22.83 -1.41 -21.71
N PRO A 451 -22.80 -1.51 -20.37
CA PRO A 451 -23.09 -0.38 -19.49
C PRO A 451 -21.91 0.61 -19.35
N PHE A 452 -21.01 0.66 -20.33
CA PHE A 452 -19.73 1.35 -20.23
C PHE A 452 -19.28 2.09 -21.51
N ASP A 453 -20.08 2.16 -22.57
CA ASP A 453 -19.67 2.75 -23.85
C ASP A 453 -20.38 4.05 -24.21
N GLU A 454 -21.55 4.33 -23.64
CA GLU A 454 -22.29 5.56 -23.91
C GLU A 454 -22.03 6.70 -22.92
N GLU A 455 -22.29 7.94 -23.35
CA GLU A 455 -22.08 9.14 -22.53
C GLU A 455 -22.83 9.10 -21.18
N ILE A 456 -24.10 8.66 -21.19
CA ILE A 456 -24.90 8.57 -19.96
C ILE A 456 -24.32 7.54 -18.98
N GLU A 457 -23.74 6.47 -19.49
CA GLU A 457 -23.08 5.43 -18.72
C GLU A 457 -21.75 5.93 -18.18
N HIS A 458 -20.98 6.68 -18.95
CA HIS A 458 -19.76 7.33 -18.47
C HIS A 458 -20.04 8.30 -17.33
N LEU A 459 -21.12 9.09 -17.42
CA LEU A 459 -21.54 9.96 -16.32
C LEU A 459 -21.94 9.13 -15.08
N TRP A 460 -22.67 8.03 -15.27
CA TRP A 460 -23.00 7.11 -14.18
C TRP A 460 -21.76 6.46 -13.56
N ILE A 461 -20.77 6.04 -14.36
CA ILE A 461 -19.48 5.51 -13.86
C ILE A 461 -18.78 6.55 -13.01
N ARG A 462 -18.65 7.80 -13.48
CA ARG A 462 -18.02 8.86 -12.69
C ARG A 462 -18.73 9.07 -11.34
N GLN A 463 -20.06 8.95 -11.31
CA GLN A 463 -20.84 9.08 -10.09
C GLN A 463 -20.34 8.15 -8.98
N TRP A 464 -20.17 6.86 -9.26
CA TRP A 464 -19.79 5.88 -8.25
C TRP A 464 -18.27 5.65 -8.17
N LEU A 465 -17.59 5.53 -9.31
CA LEU A 465 -16.17 5.17 -9.38
C LEU A 465 -15.25 6.30 -8.95
N PHE A 466 -15.59 7.55 -9.27
CA PHE A 466 -14.74 8.71 -8.94
C PHE A 466 -15.31 9.46 -7.75
N TYR A 467 -16.56 9.92 -7.84
CA TYR A 467 -17.04 10.94 -6.92
C TYR A 467 -17.52 10.37 -5.60
N ALA A 468 -18.35 9.33 -5.61
CA ALA A 468 -18.77 8.66 -4.37
C ALA A 468 -17.56 8.05 -3.63
N ASN A 469 -16.63 7.46 -4.38
CA ASN A 469 -15.37 6.96 -3.83
C ASN A 469 -14.54 8.09 -3.19
N SER A 470 -14.34 9.22 -3.87
CA SER A 470 -13.61 10.37 -3.32
C SER A 470 -14.20 10.84 -2.00
N VAL A 471 -15.54 11.04 -1.93
CA VAL A 471 -16.22 11.46 -0.70
C VAL A 471 -16.06 10.44 0.44
N ARG A 472 -16.18 9.14 0.16
CA ARG A 472 -16.01 8.10 1.20
C ARG A 472 -14.58 8.01 1.70
N TYR A 473 -13.60 8.07 0.79
CA TYR A 473 -12.18 8.08 1.17
C TYR A 473 -11.86 9.34 2.00
N ALA A 474 -12.41 10.49 1.61
CA ALA A 474 -12.22 11.77 2.26
C ALA A 474 -12.76 11.75 3.69
N SER A 475 -13.96 11.20 3.90
CA SER A 475 -14.54 11.01 5.24
C SER A 475 -13.73 10.01 6.07
N ALA A 476 -13.23 8.93 5.47
CA ALA A 476 -12.45 7.90 6.16
C ALA A 476 -11.07 8.39 6.63
N MET A 477 -10.44 9.31 5.90
CA MET A 477 -9.04 9.73 6.09
C MET A 477 -8.85 11.25 6.26
N GLU A 478 -9.94 11.98 6.49
CA GLU A 478 -9.95 13.41 6.83
C GLU A 478 -9.43 14.36 5.73
N GLY A 479 -9.85 14.13 4.48
CA GLY A 479 -9.57 15.02 3.35
C GLY A 479 -10.73 15.99 3.07
N PRO A 480 -10.60 17.29 3.34
CA PRO A 480 -11.73 18.20 3.19
C PRO A 480 -12.11 18.51 1.73
N ASP A 481 -11.14 18.73 0.82
CA ASP A 481 -11.49 19.20 -0.53
C ASP A 481 -11.93 18.04 -1.43
N TYR A 482 -11.41 16.83 -1.21
CA TYR A 482 -11.90 15.62 -1.89
C TYR A 482 -13.30 15.19 -1.44
N ALA A 483 -13.79 15.69 -0.29
CA ALA A 483 -15.20 15.60 0.07
C ALA A 483 -16.05 16.69 -0.60
N ALA A 484 -15.46 17.83 -1.00
CA ALA A 484 -16.18 19.01 -1.45
C ALA A 484 -16.08 19.24 -2.97
N PHE A 485 -15.15 20.07 -3.41
CA PHE A 485 -15.07 20.53 -4.80
C PHE A 485 -14.21 19.62 -5.67
N LYS A 486 -13.15 19.05 -5.11
CA LYS A 486 -12.21 18.19 -5.84
C LYS A 486 -12.76 16.76 -5.94
N ASN A 487 -13.52 16.46 -6.99
CA ASN A 487 -14.16 15.15 -7.18
C ASN A 487 -15.18 14.77 -6.07
N GLY A 488 -15.60 15.71 -5.22
CA GLY A 488 -16.44 15.44 -4.06
C GLY A 488 -17.95 15.64 -4.30
N TRP A 489 -18.65 16.13 -3.28
CA TRP A 489 -20.09 16.43 -3.30
C TRP A 489 -20.52 17.37 -4.43
N TRP A 490 -19.67 18.31 -4.83
CA TRP A 490 -19.94 19.18 -5.98
C TRP A 490 -20.10 18.38 -7.27
N GLU A 491 -19.15 17.48 -7.54
CA GLU A 491 -19.16 16.65 -8.74
C GLU A 491 -20.27 15.58 -8.70
N LEU A 492 -20.57 15.00 -7.53
CA LEU A 492 -21.72 14.11 -7.34
C LEU A 492 -23.04 14.81 -7.71
N THR A 493 -23.20 16.07 -7.31
CA THR A 493 -24.43 16.82 -7.53
C THR A 493 -24.56 17.28 -8.99
N THR A 494 -23.47 17.82 -9.56
CA THR A 494 -23.48 18.31 -10.93
C THR A 494 -23.62 17.17 -11.95
N THR A 495 -22.98 16.02 -11.71
CA THR A 495 -23.07 14.84 -12.58
C THR A 495 -24.47 14.24 -12.58
N LEU A 496 -25.13 14.16 -11.41
CA LEU A 496 -26.52 13.73 -11.35
C LEU A 496 -27.46 14.62 -12.19
N ASN A 497 -27.26 15.95 -12.15
CA ASN A 497 -28.01 16.88 -12.99
C ASN A 497 -27.70 16.68 -14.48
N LYS A 498 -26.44 16.46 -14.85
CA LYS A 498 -26.05 16.16 -16.25
C LYS A 498 -26.73 14.91 -16.78
N ILE A 499 -26.79 13.83 -16.00
CA ILE A 499 -27.51 12.59 -16.38
C ILE A 499 -28.99 12.90 -16.65
N ARG A 500 -29.64 13.64 -15.74
CA ARG A 500 -31.04 14.04 -15.91
C ARG A 500 -31.26 14.87 -17.18
N ASP A 501 -30.41 15.87 -17.41
CA ASP A 501 -30.56 16.82 -18.52
C ASP A 501 -30.27 16.13 -19.88
N LEU A 502 -29.34 15.18 -19.91
CA LEU A 502 -29.07 14.34 -21.07
C LEU A 502 -30.28 13.47 -21.43
N ILE A 503 -30.93 12.83 -20.45
CA ILE A 503 -32.17 12.07 -20.65
C ILE A 503 -33.26 12.98 -21.22
N GLN A 504 -33.43 14.20 -20.70
CA GLN A 504 -34.42 15.14 -21.21
C GLN A 504 -34.12 15.58 -22.65
N THR A 505 -32.85 15.72 -22.99
CA THR A 505 -32.40 16.08 -24.34
C THR A 505 -32.66 14.95 -25.33
N LYS A 506 -32.30 13.71 -25.00
CA LYS A 506 -32.54 12.54 -25.88
C LYS A 506 -34.02 12.20 -26.10
N ARG A 507 -34.94 12.71 -25.25
CA ARG A 507 -36.40 12.54 -25.41
C ARG A 507 -37.05 13.54 -26.36
N LYS A 508 -36.40 14.67 -26.63
CA LYS A 508 -36.86 15.66 -27.59
C LYS A 508 -36.40 15.24 -28.97
#